data_AF-A0A944YSW0-F1
#
_entry.id   AF-A0A944YSW0-F1
#
_cell.length_a   1.000
_cell.length_b   1.000
_cell.length_c   1.000
_cell.angle_alpha   90.00
_cell.angle_beta   90.00
_cell.angle_gamma   90.00
#
_symmetry.space_group_name_H-M   'P 1'
#
loop_
_entity.id
_entity.type
_entity.pdbx_description
1 polymer ?
#
loop_
_entity_poly.entity_id
_entity_poly.type
_entity_poly.pdbx_seq_one_letter_code
_entity_poly.pdbx_strand_id
1 'polypeptide(L)'
;INIPIFQHTGVYEKLGRYKGEDLAQAGIGICVDSNKNYRFAYCAVGPIPKRMKKLEEFLKGKDISDELLGEAAKLIPSEISPITDIRSSAEYRTHMMKVMFKRGLQKSVALLKGDRS
;
A
#
# COMPACT_ATOMS: atom_id res chain seq x y z
N ILE A 1 -13.59 -11.93 -15.73
CA ILE A 1 -12.84 -11.54 -14.52
C ILE A 1 -13.07 -12.60 -13.46
N ASN A 2 -12.02 -13.33 -13.07
CA ASN A 2 -12.13 -14.42 -12.09
C ASN A 2 -11.97 -13.81 -10.69
N ILE A 3 -13.07 -13.72 -9.95
CA ILE A 3 -13.09 -13.16 -8.60
C ILE A 3 -12.94 -14.35 -7.65
N PRO A 4 -11.85 -14.45 -6.87
CA PRO A 4 -11.64 -15.60 -5.99
C PRO A 4 -12.74 -15.68 -4.92
N ILE A 5 -13.28 -16.89 -4.73
CA ILE A 5 -14.31 -17.28 -3.74
C ILE A 5 -13.85 -17.24 -2.27
N PHE A 6 -12.68 -16.67 -1.98
CA PHE A 6 -12.13 -16.54 -0.64
C PHE A 6 -12.46 -15.16 -0.06
N GLN A 7 -12.57 -15.08 1.27
CA GLN A 7 -12.87 -13.83 1.95
C GLN A 7 -11.66 -12.89 1.83
N HIS A 8 -11.73 -11.95 0.89
CA HIS A 8 -10.67 -11.00 0.60
C HIS A 8 -11.10 -9.58 0.94
N THR A 9 -10.19 -8.82 1.55
CA THR A 9 -10.35 -7.40 1.83
C THR A 9 -9.42 -6.59 0.93
N GLY A 10 -9.95 -5.57 0.27
CA GLY A 10 -9.17 -4.60 -0.49
C GLY A 10 -9.29 -3.21 0.11
N VAL A 11 -8.15 -2.56 0.36
CA VAL A 11 -8.07 -1.15 0.75
C VAL A 11 -7.29 -0.39 -0.31
N TYR A 12 -7.86 0.70 -0.80
CA TYR A 12 -7.20 1.62 -1.69
C TYR A 12 -7.05 2.97 -1.00
N GLU A 13 -5.80 3.37 -0.77
CA GLU A 13 -5.46 4.68 -0.21
C GLU A 13 -4.93 5.57 -1.35
N LYS A 14 -5.55 6.74 -1.53
CA LYS A 14 -5.16 7.74 -2.52
C LYS A 14 -4.75 9.04 -1.84
N LEU A 15 -3.62 9.59 -2.26
CA LEU A 15 -3.15 10.90 -1.84
C LEU A 15 -3.54 11.92 -2.92
N GLY A 16 -4.51 12.77 -2.59
CA GLY A 16 -4.84 13.96 -3.36
C GLY A 16 -4.41 15.21 -2.59
N ARG A 17 -3.92 16.24 -3.27
CA ARG A 17 -3.53 17.50 -2.64
C ARG A 17 -4.74 18.35 -2.22
N TYR A 18 -5.91 18.09 -2.82
CA TYR A 18 -7.16 18.81 -2.61
C TYR A 18 -8.39 17.91 -2.85
N LYS A 19 -9.55 18.24 -2.27
CA LYS A 19 -10.84 17.52 -2.49
C LYS A 19 -11.45 17.73 -3.90
N GLY A 20 -10.74 18.39 -4.82
CA GLY A 20 -11.19 18.69 -6.20
C GLY A 20 -10.51 17.83 -7.27
N GLU A 21 -10.66 18.20 -8.55
CA GLU A 21 -10.04 17.55 -9.71
C GLU A 21 -8.51 17.71 -9.69
N ASP A 22 -7.82 16.85 -8.94
CA ASP A 22 -6.36 16.81 -8.90
C ASP A 22 -5.88 15.40 -9.25
N LEU A 23 -4.91 15.34 -10.18
CA LEU A 23 -4.24 14.10 -10.56
C LEU A 23 -3.56 13.53 -9.31
N ALA A 24 -3.97 12.33 -8.89
CA ALA A 24 -3.47 11.68 -7.67
C ALA A 24 -1.94 11.75 -7.61
N GLN A 25 -1.38 12.28 -6.51
CA GLN A 25 0.07 12.42 -6.34
C GLN A 25 0.75 11.11 -5.91
N ALA A 26 -0.01 10.19 -5.29
CA ALA A 26 0.40 8.84 -4.93
C ALA A 26 -0.84 7.98 -4.64
N GLY A 27 -0.80 6.70 -4.99
CA GLY A 27 -1.86 5.76 -4.64
C GLY A 27 -1.30 4.38 -4.33
N ILE A 28 -1.89 3.70 -3.35
CA ILE A 28 -1.57 2.32 -3.00
C ILE A 28 -2.83 1.48 -2.88
N GLY A 29 -2.85 0.38 -3.63
CA GLY A 29 -3.79 -0.72 -3.47
C GLY A 29 -3.18 -1.80 -2.59
N ILE A 30 -3.92 -2.18 -1.56
CA ILE A 30 -3.59 -3.25 -0.64
C ILE A 30 -4.73 -4.25 -0.72
N CYS A 31 -4.40 -5.51 -0.95
CA CYS A 31 -5.39 -6.59 -0.92
C CYS A 31 -4.87 -7.70 -0.01
N VAL A 32 -5.71 -8.12 0.93
CA VAL A 32 -5.41 -9.12 1.95
C VAL A 32 -6.47 -10.21 1.88
N ASP A 33 -6.03 -11.45 1.77
CA ASP A 33 -6.90 -12.63 1.77
C ASP A 33 -6.96 -13.26 3.17
N SER A 34 -8.03 -14.00 3.46
CA SER A 34 -8.17 -14.82 4.67
C SER A 34 -7.00 -15.80 4.89
N ASN A 35 -6.31 -16.20 3.84
CA ASN A 35 -5.10 -17.04 3.92
C ASN A 35 -3.81 -16.24 4.21
N LYS A 36 -3.90 -14.98 4.67
CA LYS A 36 -2.75 -14.08 4.91
C LYS A 36 -1.90 -13.89 3.64
N ASN A 37 -2.56 -13.86 2.49
CA ASN A 37 -1.92 -13.45 1.24
C ASN A 37 -2.05 -11.93 1.12
N TYR A 38 -0.92 -11.23 1.10
CA TYR A 38 -0.87 -9.79 0.96
C TYR A 38 -0.44 -9.43 -0.46
N ARG A 39 -1.20 -8.55 -1.12
CA ARG A 39 -0.89 -8.01 -2.45
C ARG A 39 -0.79 -6.51 -2.40
N PHE A 40 0.31 -5.97 -2.92
CA PHE A 40 0.63 -4.55 -2.87
C PHE A 40 0.91 -4.00 -4.27
N ALA A 41 0.16 -2.97 -4.65
CA ALA A 41 0.35 -2.24 -5.90
C ALA A 41 0.41 -0.74 -5.63
N TYR A 42 1.36 -0.04 -6.25
CA TYR A 42 1.44 1.42 -6.17
C TYR A 42 1.29 2.05 -7.55
N CYS A 43 0.64 3.21 -7.56
CA CYS A 43 0.40 4.03 -8.75
C CYS A 43 0.73 5.49 -8.43
N ALA A 44 1.04 6.29 -9.46
CA ALA A 44 1.33 7.73 -9.36
C ALA A 44 2.59 8.16 -8.57
N VAL A 45 3.30 7.23 -7.92
CA VAL A 45 4.56 7.53 -7.21
C VAL A 45 5.78 7.52 -8.14
N GLY A 46 5.64 7.00 -9.36
CA GLY A 46 6.63 6.99 -10.43
C GLY A 46 5.94 6.92 -11.81
N PRO A 47 6.69 6.91 -12.93
CA PRO A 47 6.12 6.94 -14.28
C PRO A 47 5.28 5.71 -14.63
N ILE A 48 5.46 4.59 -13.91
CA ILE A 48 4.84 3.29 -14.23
C ILE A 48 4.24 2.69 -12.95
N PRO A 49 2.96 2.25 -12.96
CA PRO A 49 2.39 1.51 -11.85
C PRO A 49 3.09 0.14 -11.71
N LYS A 50 3.51 -0.20 -10.49
CA LYS A 50 4.27 -1.44 -10.21
C LYS A 50 3.74 -2.14 -8.97
N ARG A 51 3.97 -3.45 -8.92
CA ARG A 51 3.68 -4.29 -7.74
C ARG A 51 4.93 -4.43 -6.87
N MET A 52 4.75 -4.43 -5.56
CA MET A 52 5.84 -4.59 -4.59
C MET A 52 6.01 -6.07 -4.21
N LYS A 53 6.57 -6.87 -5.12
CA LYS A 53 6.70 -8.33 -4.92
C LYS A 53 7.53 -8.71 -3.71
N LYS A 54 8.61 -7.98 -3.40
CA LYS A 54 9.44 -8.30 -2.23
C LYS A 54 8.66 -8.10 -0.94
N LEU A 55 7.80 -7.09 -0.92
CA LEU A 55 6.94 -6.79 0.22
C LEU A 55 5.83 -7.84 0.37
N GLU A 56 5.23 -8.26 -0.75
CA GLU A 56 4.26 -9.36 -0.80
C GLU A 56 4.88 -10.64 -0.22
N GLU A 57 6.08 -11.02 -0.66
CA GLU A 57 6.79 -12.22 -0.16
C GLU A 57 7.23 -12.10 1.29
N PHE A 58 7.68 -10.92 1.73
CA PHE A 58 8.12 -10.69 3.11
C PHE A 58 6.96 -10.85 4.12
N LEU A 59 5.75 -10.44 3.73
CA LEU A 59 4.56 -10.46 4.58
C LEU A 59 3.74 -11.73 4.42
N LYS A 60 3.88 -12.47 3.31
CA LYS A 60 3.10 -13.68 3.01
C LYS A 60 3.15 -14.68 4.17
N GLY A 61 1.97 -15.05 4.68
CA GLY A 61 1.83 -16.03 5.76
C GLY A 61 2.20 -15.52 7.15
N LYS A 62 2.68 -14.28 7.29
CA LYS A 62 2.98 -13.66 8.58
C LYS A 62 1.79 -12.91 9.15
N ASP A 63 1.73 -12.81 10.47
CA ASP A 63 0.77 -11.95 11.18
C ASP A 63 1.29 -10.51 11.20
N ILE A 64 0.43 -9.54 10.90
CA ILE A 64 0.82 -8.13 10.87
C ILE A 64 0.94 -7.62 12.30
N SER A 65 2.18 -7.48 12.77
CA SER A 65 2.55 -6.74 13.99
C SER A 65 3.11 -5.36 13.64
N ASP A 66 3.07 -4.40 14.57
CA ASP A 66 3.64 -3.06 14.41
C ASP A 66 5.15 -3.10 14.08
N GLU A 67 5.86 -4.09 14.64
CA GLU A 67 7.26 -4.38 14.35
C GLU A 67 7.45 -4.79 12.88
N LEU A 68 6.64 -5.73 12.40
CA LEU A 68 6.67 -6.24 11.03
C LEU A 68 6.30 -5.13 10.02
N LEU A 69 5.36 -4.27 10.39
CA LEU A 69 4.99 -3.04 9.66
C LEU A 69 6.16 -2.07 9.55
N GLY A 70 6.94 -1.91 10.62
CA GLY A 70 8.16 -1.12 10.65
C GLY A 70 9.21 -1.68 9.68
N GLU A 71 9.44 -2.99 9.71
CA GLU A 71 10.37 -3.67 8.81
C GLU A 71 9.93 -3.60 7.34
N ALA A 72 8.66 -3.88 7.07
CA ALA A 72 8.06 -3.78 5.74
C ALA A 72 8.18 -2.35 5.18
N ALA A 73 7.93 -1.33 6.00
CA ALA A 73 8.07 0.06 5.60
C ALA A 73 9.52 0.45 5.23
N LYS A 74 10.54 -0.24 5.77
CA LYS A 74 11.95 -0.05 5.38
C LYS A 74 12.25 -0.62 3.99
N LEU A 75 11.51 -1.65 3.53
CA LEU A 75 11.68 -2.23 2.19
C LEU A 75 11.05 -1.37 1.08
N ILE A 76 10.04 -0.56 1.39
CA ILE A 76 9.34 0.31 0.43
C ILE A 76 10.29 1.14 -0.45
N PRO A 77 11.25 1.94 0.07
CA PRO A 77 12.15 2.75 -0.75
C PRO A 77 12.99 1.94 -1.74
N SER A 78 13.25 0.65 -1.45
CA SER A 78 13.97 -0.24 -2.36
C SER A 78 13.08 -0.83 -3.46
N GLU A 79 11.75 -0.76 -3.31
CA GLU A 79 10.75 -1.25 -4.27
C GLU A 79 10.13 -0.12 -5.12
N ILE A 80 10.16 1.11 -4.62
CA ILE A 80 9.67 2.30 -5.34
C ILE A 80 10.82 3.03 -6.03
N SER A 81 10.53 3.61 -7.19
CA SER A 81 11.46 4.51 -7.89
C SER A 81 10.78 5.88 -8.02
N PRO A 82 10.80 6.68 -6.93
CA PRO A 82 10.15 7.97 -6.90
C PRO A 82 10.89 8.95 -7.82
N ILE A 83 10.14 9.63 -8.68
CA ILE A 83 10.68 10.76 -9.45
C ILE A 83 10.51 12.04 -8.63
N THR A 84 11.54 12.88 -8.64
CA THR A 84 11.45 14.26 -8.18
C THR A 84 10.89 15.08 -9.33
N ASP A 85 9.82 15.82 -9.09
CA ASP A 85 9.21 16.74 -10.06
C ASP A 85 8.78 18.02 -9.34
N ILE A 86 8.43 19.08 -10.08
CA ILE A 86 7.97 20.37 -9.54
C ILE A 86 6.81 20.24 -8.53
N ARG A 87 6.06 19.13 -8.60
CA ARG A 87 4.91 18.85 -7.74
C ARG A 87 5.27 18.30 -6.36
N SER A 88 6.40 17.59 -6.19
CA SER A 88 6.83 16.98 -4.92
C SER A 88 8.23 16.36 -5.03
N SER A 89 9.01 16.42 -3.94
CA SER A 89 10.31 15.74 -3.82
C SER A 89 10.17 14.21 -3.69
N ALA A 90 11.17 13.47 -4.19
CA ALA A 90 11.23 12.02 -4.07
C ALA A 90 11.18 11.53 -2.59
N GLU A 91 11.84 12.25 -1.67
CA GLU A 91 11.80 11.95 -0.24
C GLU A 91 10.40 12.10 0.35
N TYR A 92 9.67 13.17 -0.02
CA TYR A 92 8.30 13.39 0.43
C TYR A 92 7.36 12.27 -0.05
N ARG A 93 7.46 11.88 -1.32
CA ARG A 93 6.69 10.75 -1.88
C ARG A 93 7.02 9.44 -1.17
N THR A 94 8.30 9.18 -0.93
CA THR A 94 8.75 7.98 -0.19
C THR A 94 8.19 7.96 1.22
N HIS A 95 8.24 9.09 1.92
CA HIS A 95 7.71 9.22 3.27
C HIS A 95 6.20 9.00 3.28
N MET A 96 5.46 9.66 2.38
CA MET A 96 4.01 9.47 2.23
C MET A 96 3.65 8.03 1.88
N MET A 97 4.44 7.38 1.02
CA MET A 97 4.22 5.99 0.67
C MET A 97 4.33 5.07 1.88
N LYS A 98 5.33 5.29 2.75
CA LYS A 98 5.44 4.56 4.02
C LYS A 98 4.23 4.78 4.93
N VAL A 99 3.75 6.02 5.05
CA VAL A 99 2.59 6.36 5.88
C VAL A 99 1.30 5.73 5.35
N MET A 100 1.04 5.86 4.03
CA MET A 100 -0.14 5.27 3.38
C MET A 100 -0.13 3.75 3.45
N PHE A 101 1.04 3.14 3.26
CA PHE A 101 1.21 1.70 3.43
C PHE A 101 0.85 1.25 4.84
N LYS A 102 1.41 1.91 5.88
CA LYS A 102 1.11 1.56 7.27
C LYS A 102 -0.38 1.67 7.58
N ARG A 103 -1.00 2.80 7.20
CA ARG A 103 -2.44 3.04 7.40
C ARG A 103 -3.32 2.05 6.66
N GLY A 104 -3.03 1.82 5.38
CA GLY A 104 -3.82 0.92 4.54
C GLY A 104 -3.71 -0.54 4.99
N LEU A 105 -2.53 -0.96 5.45
CA LEU A 105 -2.33 -2.31 5.97
C LEU A 105 -3.04 -2.51 7.31
N GLN A 106 -2.93 -1.55 8.24
CA GLN A 106 -3.70 -1.56 9.50
C GLN A 106 -5.20 -1.63 9.23
N LYS A 107 -5.73 -0.81 8.30
CA LYS A 107 -7.14 -0.87 7.88
C LYS A 107 -7.50 -2.23 7.28
N SER A 108 -6.66 -2.78 6.41
CA SER A 108 -6.94 -4.08 5.77
C SER A 108 -7.00 -5.21 6.80
N VAL A 109 -6.12 -5.19 7.80
CA VAL A 109 -6.10 -6.16 8.90
C VAL A 109 -7.32 -5.97 9.81
N ALA A 110 -7.70 -4.74 10.14
CA ALA A 110 -8.89 -4.44 10.92
C ALA A 110 -10.18 -4.94 10.23
N LEU A 111 -10.31 -4.67 8.92
CA LEU A 111 -11.40 -5.16 8.10
C LEU A 111 -11.44 -6.69 8.01
N LEU A 112 -10.28 -7.35 7.93
CA LEU A 112 -10.19 -8.81 7.96
C LEU A 112 -10.61 -9.38 9.33
N LYS A 113 -10.28 -8.69 10.42
CA LYS A 113 -10.69 -9.06 11.79
C LYS A 113 -12.17 -8.78 12.09
N GLY A 114 -12.90 -8.14 11.18
CA GLY A 114 -14.34 -7.91 11.31
C GLY A 114 -14.73 -6.65 12.07
N ASP A 115 -13.80 -5.71 12.29
CA ASP A 115 -14.12 -4.42 12.91
C ASP A 115 -14.77 -3.49 11.87
N ARG A 116 -16.06 -3.76 11.61
CA ARG A 116 -16.98 -2.81 10.97
C ARG A 116 -17.59 -1.94 12.08
N SER A 117 -16.76 -1.09 12.70
CA SER A 117 -17.25 0.01 13.56
C SER A 117 -17.64 1.21 12.71
#